data_AF-A0A2N2BIM9-F1
#
_entry.id   AF-A0A2N2BIM9-F1
#
_cell.length_a   1.000
_cell.length_b   1.000
_cell.length_c   1.000
_cell.angle_alpha   90.00
_cell.angle_beta   90.00
_cell.angle_gamma   90.00
#
_symmetry.space_group_name_H-M   'P 1'
#
loop_
_entity.id
_entity.type
_entity.pdbx_description
1 polymer ?
#
loop_
_entity_poly.entity_id
_entity_poly.type
_entity_poly.pdbx_seq_one_letter_code
_entity_poly.pdbx_strand_id
1 'polypeptide(L)'
;MYNWKDNKGLTLIEVVISIAILGIVAIAFLSMFSFGYTHVTNAGHKSDAGFLAHQAAEQEIAGGTIDPSVVVTSIPSTTITINLDTPLASPMERSGTEISFEVDKNGKISKVTTFIPD
;
A
#
# COMPACT_ATOMS: atom_id res chain seq x y z
N MET A 1 -25.35 -23.67 -49.47
CA MET A 1 -25.70 -23.24 -48.10
C MET A 1 -25.70 -24.48 -47.22
N TYR A 2 -24.68 -24.70 -46.39
CA TYR A 2 -24.59 -25.88 -45.52
C TYR A 2 -25.28 -25.55 -44.19
N ASN A 3 -26.37 -26.25 -43.90
CA ASN A 3 -27.27 -25.97 -42.79
C ASN A 3 -26.81 -26.79 -41.58
N TRP A 4 -25.96 -26.22 -40.73
CA TRP A 4 -25.53 -26.83 -39.47
C TRP A 4 -26.66 -26.69 -38.44
N LYS A 5 -27.63 -27.60 -38.47
CA LYS A 5 -28.57 -27.80 -37.36
C LYS A 5 -28.58 -29.27 -36.96
N ASP A 6 -27.47 -29.68 -36.32
CA ASP A 6 -27.46 -30.87 -35.49
C ASP A 6 -28.00 -30.50 -34.10
N ASN A 7 -29.29 -30.75 -33.86
CA ASN A 7 -29.92 -30.66 -32.54
C ASN A 7 -29.53 -31.86 -31.66
N LYS A 8 -28.23 -32.21 -31.60
CA LYS A 8 -27.73 -33.26 -30.72
C LYS A 8 -27.34 -32.59 -29.40
N GLY A 9 -28.09 -32.89 -28.34
CA GLY A 9 -27.72 -32.47 -26.99
C GLY A 9 -26.36 -33.06 -26.59
N LEU A 10 -25.72 -32.46 -25.58
CA LEU A 10 -24.46 -32.97 -25.04
C LEU A 10 -24.66 -34.37 -24.47
N THR A 11 -23.77 -35.29 -24.83
CA THR A 11 -23.70 -36.59 -24.19
C THR A 11 -23.18 -36.43 -22.76
N LEU A 12 -23.57 -37.36 -21.87
CA LEU A 12 -23.15 -37.31 -20.46
C LEU A 12 -21.62 -37.33 -20.33
N ILE A 13 -20.92 -38.04 -21.21
CA ILE A 13 -19.45 -38.10 -21.23
C ILE A 13 -18.82 -36.76 -21.64
N GLU A 14 -19.39 -36.05 -22.61
CA GLU A 14 -18.90 -34.72 -23.01
C GLU A 14 -19.07 -33.69 -21.89
N VAL A 15 -20.16 -33.78 -21.13
CA VAL A 15 -20.40 -32.91 -19.95
C VAL A 15 -19.34 -33.18 -18.87
N VAL A 16 -19.07 -34.45 -18.56
CA VAL A 16 -18.07 -34.84 -17.55
C VAL A 16 -16.67 -34.36 -17.97
N ILE A 17 -16.29 -34.56 -19.22
CA ILE A 17 -14.99 -34.10 -19.74
C ILE A 17 -14.90 -32.57 -19.71
N SER A 18 -15.97 -31.86 -20.07
CA SER A 18 -16.01 -30.40 -20.04
C SER A 18 -15.84 -29.84 -18.63
N ILE A 19 -16.52 -30.43 -17.64
CA ILE A 19 -16.39 -30.03 -16.22
C ILE A 19 -14.97 -30.33 -15.71
N ALA A 20 -14.38 -31.47 -16.11
CA ALA A 20 -13.01 -31.81 -15.74
C ALA A 20 -12.00 -30.77 -16.26
N ILE A 21 -12.12 -30.37 -17.53
CA ILE A 21 -11.26 -29.35 -18.13
C ILE A 21 -11.48 -27.99 -17.45
N LEU A 22 -12.74 -27.59 -17.21
CA LEU A 22 -13.05 -26.36 -16.50
C LEU A 22 -12.48 -26.35 -15.08
N GLY A 23 -12.53 -27.47 -14.37
CA GLY A 23 -11.95 -27.62 -13.03
C GLY A 23 -10.44 -27.39 -13.03
N ILE A 24 -9.72 -27.98 -13.99
CA ILE A 24 -8.26 -27.80 -14.13
C ILE A 24 -7.93 -26.32 -14.39
N VAL A 25 -8.68 -25.67 -15.29
CA VAL A 25 -8.49 -24.26 -15.62
C VAL A 25 -8.81 -23.37 -14.40
N ALA A 26 -9.88 -23.67 -13.66
CA ALA A 26 -10.27 -22.91 -12.47
C ALA A 26 -9.19 -22.93 -11.38
N ILE A 27 -8.53 -24.08 -11.15
CA ILE A 27 -7.43 -24.19 -10.17
C ILE A 27 -6.26 -23.27 -10.54
N ALA A 28 -5.92 -23.17 -11.83
CA ALA A 28 -4.85 -22.29 -12.30
C ALA A 28 -5.15 -20.82 -11.94
N PHE A 29 -6.39 -20.37 -12.14
CA PHE A 29 -6.80 -19.00 -11.84
C PHE A 29 -7.01 -18.70 -10.36
N LEU A 30 -7.33 -19.70 -9.54
CA LEU A 30 -7.58 -19.51 -8.11
C LEU A 30 -6.37 -18.90 -7.39
N SER A 31 -5.16 -19.31 -7.78
CA SER A 31 -3.91 -18.77 -7.24
C SER A 31 -3.75 -17.28 -7.51
N MET A 32 -4.10 -16.83 -8.72
CA MET A 32 -4.03 -15.43 -9.14
C MET A 32 -5.03 -14.56 -8.36
N PHE A 33 -6.25 -15.07 -8.15
CA PHE A 33 -7.25 -14.37 -7.34
C PHE A 33 -6.85 -14.25 -5.88
N SER A 34 -6.31 -15.32 -5.28
CA SER A 34 -5.83 -15.30 -3.90
C SER A 34 -4.68 -14.29 -3.71
N PHE A 35 -3.73 -14.30 -4.63
CA PHE A 35 -2.62 -13.34 -4.63
C PHE A 35 -3.11 -11.90 -4.80
N GLY A 36 -3.99 -11.66 -5.77
CA GLY A 36 -4.57 -10.33 -6.03
C GLY A 36 -5.34 -9.79 -4.82
N TYR A 37 -6.22 -10.60 -4.21
CA TYR A 37 -6.97 -10.22 -3.02
C TYR A 37 -6.06 -9.83 -1.85
N THR A 38 -5.03 -10.63 -1.61
CA THR A 38 -4.05 -10.36 -0.54
C THR A 38 -3.27 -9.07 -0.80
N HIS A 39 -2.91 -8.79 -2.04
CA HIS A 39 -2.16 -7.58 -2.37
C HIS A 39 -3.03 -6.32 -2.31
N VAL A 40 -4.26 -6.38 -2.80
CA VAL A 40 -5.20 -5.25 -2.77
C VAL A 40 -5.54 -4.87 -1.32
N THR A 41 -5.85 -5.85 -0.48
CA THR A 41 -6.15 -5.60 0.94
C THR A 41 -4.95 -5.02 1.68
N ASN A 42 -3.74 -5.58 1.46
CA ASN A 42 -2.52 -5.03 2.04
C ASN A 42 -2.19 -3.61 1.52
N ALA A 43 -2.45 -3.33 0.24
CA ALA A 43 -2.23 -2.00 -0.32
C ALA A 43 -3.18 -0.97 0.30
N GLY A 44 -4.46 -1.33 0.51
CA GLY A 44 -5.41 -0.49 1.23
C GLY A 44 -4.93 -0.15 2.64
N HIS A 45 -4.51 -1.15 3.43
CA HIS A 45 -3.98 -0.92 4.78
C HIS A 45 -2.74 -0.02 4.80
N LYS A 46 -1.82 -0.20 3.84
CA LYS A 46 -0.64 0.68 3.71
C LYS A 46 -1.02 2.11 3.37
N SER A 47 -2.01 2.30 2.49
CA SER A 47 -2.52 3.62 2.13
C SER A 47 -3.12 4.32 3.33
N ASP A 48 -3.96 3.63 4.11
CA ASP A 48 -4.56 4.17 5.34
C ASP A 48 -3.49 4.57 6.36
N ALA A 49 -2.53 3.67 6.61
CA ALA A 49 -1.47 3.91 7.60
C ALA A 49 -0.55 5.06 7.18
N GLY A 50 -0.23 5.20 5.89
CA GLY A 50 0.50 6.35 5.36
C GLY A 50 -0.27 7.66 5.51
N PHE A 51 -1.59 7.65 5.24
CA PHE A 51 -2.44 8.83 5.44
C PHE A 51 -2.47 9.27 6.91
N LEU A 52 -2.65 8.33 7.85
CA LEU A 52 -2.64 8.63 9.29
C LEU A 52 -1.29 9.16 9.75
N ALA A 53 -0.18 8.58 9.28
CA ALA A 53 1.15 9.04 9.62
C ALA A 53 1.42 10.47 9.10
N HIS A 54 0.94 10.82 7.90
CA HIS A 54 1.01 12.18 7.38
C HIS A 54 0.14 13.16 8.18
N GLN A 55 -1.09 12.77 8.51
CA GLN A 55 -1.97 13.60 9.34
C GLN A 55 -1.33 13.88 10.71
N ALA A 56 -0.73 12.87 11.34
CA ALA A 56 -0.01 13.03 12.60
C ALA A 56 1.19 13.97 12.47
N ALA A 57 1.95 13.89 11.37
CA ALA A 57 3.05 14.81 11.09
C ALA A 57 2.57 16.26 10.95
N GLU A 58 1.49 16.50 10.22
CA GLU A 58 0.90 17.84 10.07
C GLU A 58 0.35 18.37 11.41
N GLN A 59 -0.29 17.52 12.21
CA GLN A 59 -0.81 17.89 13.52
C GLN A 59 0.32 18.25 14.48
N GLU A 60 1.42 17.51 14.50
CA GLU A 60 2.58 17.85 15.33
C GLU A 60 3.20 19.19 14.93
N ILE A 61 3.34 19.45 13.63
CA ILE A 61 3.84 20.74 13.12
C ILE A 61 2.90 21.90 13.47
N ALA A 62 1.58 21.68 13.40
CA ALA A 62 0.56 22.70 13.68
C ALA A 62 0.24 22.87 15.17
N GLY A 63 0.81 22.05 16.06
CA GLY A 63 0.50 22.03 17.50
C GLY A 63 -0.90 21.49 17.83
N GLY A 64 -1.45 20.62 16.98
CA GLY A 64 -2.73 19.95 17.15
C GLY A 64 -2.64 18.66 17.98
N THR A 65 -3.79 17.99 18.19
CA THR A 65 -3.83 16.69 18.88
C THR A 65 -3.60 15.56 17.89
N ILE A 66 -2.58 14.73 18.13
CA ILE A 66 -2.24 13.55 17.32
C ILE A 66 -3.19 12.39 17.64
N ASP A 67 -3.53 11.58 16.63
CA ASP A 67 -4.27 10.32 16.82
C ASP A 67 -3.47 9.36 17.75
N PRO A 68 -4.09 8.83 18.83
CA PRO A 68 -3.41 7.98 19.81
C PRO A 68 -2.89 6.64 19.23
N SER A 69 -3.31 6.28 18.02
CA SER A 69 -2.86 5.09 17.30
C SER A 69 -1.50 5.27 16.62
N VAL A 70 -0.93 6.48 16.66
CA VAL A 70 0.34 6.83 16.02
C VAL A 70 1.43 6.99 17.07
N VAL A 71 2.50 6.20 16.96
CA VAL A 71 3.66 6.31 17.85
C VAL A 71 4.62 7.34 17.28
N VAL A 72 4.88 8.38 18.07
CA VAL A 72 5.82 9.46 17.73
C VAL A 72 7.15 9.20 18.42
N THR A 73 8.23 9.06 17.64
CA THR A 73 9.58 8.88 18.17
C THR A 73 10.47 10.00 17.68
N SER A 74 11.03 10.78 18.62
CA SER A 74 12.09 11.74 18.32
C SER A 74 13.37 10.98 17.95
N ILE A 75 13.96 11.33 16.82
CA ILE A 75 15.21 10.77 16.33
C ILE A 75 16.32 11.77 16.70
N PRO A 76 17.48 11.34 17.22
CA PRO A 76 18.57 12.24 17.57
C PRO A 76 18.96 13.12 16.37
N SER A 77 19.20 14.40 16.63
CA SER A 77 19.50 15.45 15.64
C SER A 77 20.49 15.00 14.57
N THR A 78 20.04 14.97 13.31
CA THR A 78 20.84 14.68 12.12
C THR A 78 21.00 15.94 11.26
N THR A 79 22.13 16.10 10.56
CA THR A 79 22.31 17.17 9.57
C THR A 79 21.61 16.76 8.27
N ILE A 80 20.58 17.51 7.85
CA ILE A 80 19.92 17.33 6.56
C ILE A 80 20.58 18.24 5.52
N THR A 81 21.21 17.66 4.50
CA THR A 81 21.80 18.42 3.38
C THR A 81 20.80 18.53 2.24
N ILE A 82 20.35 19.75 1.93
CA ILE A 82 19.53 20.02 0.74
C ILE A 82 20.46 20.43 -0.40
N ASN A 83 20.60 19.56 -1.40
CA ASN A 83 21.34 19.88 -2.61
C ASN A 83 20.47 20.76 -3.52
N LEU A 84 20.92 21.97 -3.78
CA LEU A 84 20.28 22.92 -4.69
C LEU A 84 21.09 22.99 -5.99
N ASP A 85 20.41 23.04 -7.13
CA ASP A 85 21.06 23.17 -8.45
C ASP A 85 21.80 24.52 -8.60
N THR A 86 21.37 25.53 -7.84
CA THR A 86 22.05 26.82 -7.75
C THR A 86 22.58 27.04 -6.33
N PRO A 87 23.88 27.31 -6.14
CA PRO A 87 24.43 27.56 -4.83
C PRO A 87 23.84 28.84 -4.22
N LEU A 88 23.43 28.74 -2.96
CA LEU A 88 22.99 29.90 -2.19
C LEU A 88 24.17 30.84 -1.95
N ALA A 89 23.91 32.16 -1.95
CA ALA A 89 24.92 33.17 -1.65
C ALA A 89 25.48 33.05 -0.21
N SER A 90 24.71 32.44 0.70
CA SER A 90 25.10 32.07 2.06
C SER A 90 24.35 30.81 2.48
N PRO A 91 25.01 29.85 3.17
CA PRO A 91 24.34 28.67 3.68
C PRO A 91 23.25 29.05 4.69
N MET A 92 22.12 28.36 4.63
CA MET A 92 21.04 28.50 5.62
C MET A 92 21.16 27.37 6.64
N GLU A 93 21.30 27.72 7.92
CA GLU A 93 21.28 26.76 9.03
C GLU A 93 19.96 26.89 9.80
N ARG A 94 19.29 25.76 10.04
CA ARG A 94 18.08 25.67 10.85
C ARG A 94 18.16 24.47 11.78
N SER A 95 18.04 24.76 13.08
CA SER A 95 17.84 23.74 14.10
C SER A 95 16.42 23.18 14.02
N GLY A 96 16.24 21.95 14.43
CA GLY A 96 14.97 21.27 14.45
C GLY A 96 15.12 19.83 14.89
N THR A 97 13.98 19.16 15.05
CA THR A 97 13.91 17.77 15.50
C THR A 97 13.38 16.89 14.40
N GLU A 98 14.05 15.75 14.18
CA GLU A 98 13.54 14.70 13.31
C GLU A 98 12.56 13.82 14.09
N ILE A 99 11.39 13.57 13.51
CA ILE A 99 10.31 12.83 14.16
C ILE A 99 9.83 11.72 13.23
N SER A 100 9.70 10.51 13.78
CA SER A 100 9.13 9.36 13.11
C SER A 100 7.74 9.05 13.64
N PHE A 101 6.79 8.87 12.73
CA PHE A 101 5.44 8.40 12.98
C PHE A 101 5.34 6.95 12.53
N GLU A 102 5.10 6.05 13.48
CA GLU A 102 4.87 4.63 13.22
C GLU A 102 3.41 4.28 13.47
N VAL A 103 2.76 3.68 12.47
CA VAL A 103 1.38 3.22 12.54
C VAL A 103 1.34 1.72 12.27
N ASP A 104 0.91 0.94 13.26
CA ASP A 104 0.57 -0.48 13.08
C ASP A 104 -0.94 -0.65 12.90
N LYS A 105 -1.35 -1.05 11.70
CA LYS A 105 -2.73 -1.47 11.42
C LYS A 105 -2.71 -2.91 10.92
N ASN A 106 -3.24 -3.82 11.74
CA ASN A 106 -3.35 -5.26 11.43
C ASN A 106 -1.99 -5.97 11.19
N GLY A 107 -0.94 -5.61 11.96
CA GLY A 107 0.39 -6.21 11.85
C GLY A 107 1.19 -5.70 10.65
N LYS A 108 0.83 -4.51 10.13
CA LYS A 108 1.52 -3.82 9.03
C LYS A 108 1.94 -2.46 9.52
N ILE A 109 3.25 -2.33 9.69
CA ILE A 109 3.91 -1.13 10.16
C ILE A 109 4.15 -0.19 8.97
N SER A 110 3.66 1.04 9.06
CA SER A 110 4.04 2.14 8.16
C SER A 110 4.81 3.19 8.95
N LYS A 111 5.90 3.68 8.37
CA LYS A 111 6.81 4.65 8.99
C LYS A 111 6.92 5.88 8.11
N VAL A 112 6.61 7.05 8.66
CA VAL A 112 6.86 8.36 8.04
C VAL A 112 7.84 9.12 8.90
N THR A 113 8.92 9.61 8.30
CA THR A 113 9.91 10.44 8.99
C THR A 113 9.82 11.87 8.46
N THR A 114 9.75 12.85 9.35
CA THR A 114 9.69 14.28 9.03
C THR A 114 10.70 15.07 9.87
N PHE A 115 10.97 16.31 9.45
CA PHE A 115 11.79 17.26 10.19
C PHE A 115 10.94 18.47 10.58
N ILE A 116 10.94 18.82 11.87
CA ILE A 116 10.25 20.00 12.40
C ILE A 116 11.30 21.03 12.79
N PRO A 117 11.38 22.19 12.10
CA PRO A 117 12.31 23.26 12.45
C PRO A 117 11.88 23.96 13.75
N ASP A 118 12.86 24.41 14.54
CA ASP A 118 12.69 25.24 15.73
C ASP A 118 12.31 26.70 15.40
#